data_AF-A0A090N9G8-F1
#
_entry.id   AF-A0A090N9G8-F1
#
_cell.length_a   1.000
_cell.length_b   1.000
_cell.length_c   1.000
_cell.angle_alpha   90.00
_cell.angle_beta   90.00
_cell.angle_gamma   90.00
#
_symmetry.space_group_name_H-M   'P 1'
#
loop_
_entity.id
_entity.type
_entity.pdbx_description
1 polymer ?
#
loop_
_entity_poly.entity_id
_entity_poly.type
_entity_poly.pdbx_seq_one_letter_code
_entity_poly.pdbx_strand_id
1 'polypeptide(L)'
;MVDLCNDLLSIKEGQKKEFTLHSGNKVSFIKAKIPHKRIQDLTFVNQKTNVRDQESLTEESLADIIKTIKLQQFFPVIGREIDGRIEILDGTRRRASAIYAGADLEVLYSKEIYIYS
;
A
#
# COMPACT_ATOMS: atom_id res chain seq x y z
N MET A 1 17.28 15.93 9.70
CA MET A 1 16.90 15.59 8.31
C MET A 1 16.86 14.08 8.23
N VAL A 2 15.68 13.48 8.26
CA VAL A 2 15.51 12.03 8.16
C VAL A 2 15.54 11.70 6.67
N ASP A 3 16.49 10.85 6.29
CA ASP A 3 16.78 10.46 4.92
C ASP A 3 15.60 9.64 4.37
N LEU A 4 14.70 10.26 3.59
CA LEU A 4 13.49 9.60 3.05
C LEU A 4 13.80 8.33 2.24
N CYS A 5 15.03 8.20 1.71
CA CYS A 5 15.46 7.04 0.93
C CYS A 5 15.71 5.77 1.77
N ASN A 6 15.90 5.86 3.09
CA ASN A 6 16.27 4.69 3.91
C ASN A 6 15.09 3.94 4.52
N ASP A 7 13.90 4.55 4.58
CA ASP A 7 12.82 4.02 5.40
C ASP A 7 12.13 2.79 4.78
N LEU A 8 12.00 2.71 3.44
CA LEU A 8 11.43 1.52 2.79
C LEU A 8 12.38 0.32 2.83
N LEU A 9 13.70 0.55 2.81
CA LEU A 9 14.70 -0.52 2.94
C LEU A 9 14.59 -1.27 4.29
N SER A 10 13.93 -0.68 5.29
CA SER A 10 13.74 -1.28 6.62
C SER A 10 12.60 -2.30 6.68
N ILE A 11 11.73 -2.38 5.67
CA ILE A 11 10.64 -3.37 5.67
C ILE A 11 11.10 -4.70 5.09
N LYS A 12 10.63 -5.79 5.69
CA LYS A 12 10.93 -7.13 5.20
C LYS A 12 10.18 -7.38 3.89
N GLU A 13 10.90 -7.31 2.78
CA GLU A 13 10.43 -7.77 1.48
C GLU A 13 10.29 -9.30 1.48
N GLY A 14 9.19 -9.77 0.90
CA GLY A 14 8.85 -11.17 0.73
C GLY A 14 9.01 -11.61 -0.73
N GLN A 15 8.08 -12.44 -1.20
CA GLN A 15 8.13 -12.96 -2.56
C GLN A 15 8.00 -11.85 -3.61
N LYS A 16 8.91 -11.89 -4.58
CA LYS A 16 8.82 -11.14 -5.83
C LYS A 16 8.04 -11.98 -6.85
N LYS A 17 7.09 -11.37 -7.55
CA LYS A 17 6.30 -12.01 -8.60
C LYS A 17 6.23 -11.10 -9.83
N GLU A 18 6.54 -11.66 -10.98
CA GLU A 18 6.38 -10.97 -12.26
C GLU A 18 4.95 -11.14 -12.78
N PHE A 19 4.41 -10.05 -13.33
CA PHE A 19 3.10 -10.01 -13.97
C PHE A 19 3.24 -9.44 -15.37
N THR A 20 2.66 -10.12 -16.36
CA THR A 20 2.52 -9.57 -17.71
C THR A 20 1.26 -8.71 -17.76
N LEU A 21 1.42 -7.41 -18.02
CA LEU A 21 0.30 -6.49 -18.22
C LEU A 21 -0.38 -6.76 -19.56
N HIS A 22 -1.58 -6.20 -19.73
CA HIS A 22 -2.32 -6.28 -21.00
C HIS A 22 -1.54 -5.72 -22.20
N SER A 23 -0.59 -4.80 -21.96
CA SER A 23 0.31 -4.26 -22.98
C SER A 23 1.44 -5.23 -23.40
N GLY A 24 1.58 -6.38 -22.74
CA GLY A 24 2.71 -7.31 -22.92
C GLY A 24 3.95 -6.97 -22.08
N ASN A 25 3.97 -5.81 -21.43
CA ASN A 25 5.06 -5.44 -20.52
C ASN A 25 5.06 -6.32 -19.27
N LYS A 26 6.24 -6.74 -18.82
CA LYS A 26 6.41 -7.52 -17.59
C LYS A 26 6.78 -6.60 -16.44
N VAL A 27 5.95 -6.59 -15.40
CA VAL A 27 6.18 -5.79 -14.19
C VAL A 27 6.49 -6.69 -13.02
N SER A 28 7.55 -6.36 -12.31
CA SER A 28 7.89 -6.98 -11.05
C SER A 28 7.12 -6.36 -9.89
N PHE A 29 6.43 -7.19 -9.12
CA PHE A 29 5.82 -6.81 -7.84
C PHE A 29 6.51 -7.49 -6.67
N ILE A 30 6.65 -6.77 -5.57
CA ILE A 30 7.26 -7.21 -4.32
C ILE A 30 6.16 -7.24 -3.27
N LYS A 31 5.93 -8.40 -2.65
CA LYS A 31 5.07 -8.49 -1.48
C LYS A 31 5.86 -8.05 -0.25
N ALA A 32 5.35 -7.12 0.54
CA ALA A 32 5.94 -6.71 1.81
C ALA A 32 4.90 -6.58 2.91
N LYS A 33 5.35 -6.62 4.16
CA LYS A 33 4.52 -6.40 5.34
C LYS A 33 5.00 -5.13 6.06
N ILE A 34 4.12 -4.15 6.17
CA ILE A 34 4.41 -2.87 6.82
C ILE A 34 3.86 -2.92 8.25
N PRO A 35 4.72 -2.73 9.27
CA PRO A 35 4.26 -2.62 10.64
C PRO A 35 3.26 -1.47 10.81
N HIS A 36 2.21 -1.65 11.61
CA HIS A 36 1.17 -0.63 11.83
C HIS A 36 1.73 0.79 12.02
N LYS A 37 2.72 0.91 12.92
CA LYS A 37 3.36 2.18 13.31
C LYS A 37 4.06 2.92 12.16
N ARG A 38 4.33 2.24 11.06
CA ARG A 38 5.08 2.76 9.90
C ARG A 38 4.19 2.94 8.67
N ILE A 39 2.90 2.58 8.73
CA ILE A 39 2.00 2.68 7.57
C ILE A 39 1.89 4.13 7.09
N GLN A 40 1.71 5.09 7.99
CA GLN A 40 1.57 6.50 7.61
C GLN A 40 2.86 7.09 7.00
N ASP A 41 4.02 6.66 7.52
CA ASP A 41 5.32 7.11 7.05
C ASP A 41 5.66 6.51 5.68
N LEU A 42 5.47 5.20 5.53
CA LEU A 42 5.91 4.44 4.35
C LEU A 42 4.90 4.42 3.21
N THR A 43 3.66 4.85 3.44
CA THR A 43 2.63 4.81 2.40
C THR A 43 1.84 6.11 2.34
N PHE A 44 1.39 6.45 1.15
CA PHE A 44 0.54 7.61 0.93
C PHE A 44 -0.56 7.32 -0.09
N VAL A 45 -1.54 8.20 -0.16
CA VAL A 45 -2.62 8.16 -1.14
C VAL A 45 -2.61 9.48 -1.87
N ASN A 46 -2.60 9.44 -3.20
CA ASN A 46 -2.77 10.62 -4.03
C ASN A 46 -4.26 10.82 -4.33
N GLN A 47 -4.85 11.88 -3.78
CA GLN A 47 -6.28 12.17 -3.95
C GLN A 47 -6.66 12.43 -5.41
N LYS A 48 -5.72 12.88 -6.27
CA LYS A 48 -5.99 13.12 -7.69
C LYS A 48 -6.19 11.83 -8.48
N THR A 49 -5.58 10.73 -8.04
CA THR A 49 -5.66 9.41 -8.70
C THR A 49 -6.65 8.48 -8.00
N ASN A 50 -7.05 8.81 -6.77
CA ASN A 50 -7.98 7.98 -6.01
C ASN A 50 -9.43 8.46 -6.13
N VAL A 51 -10.33 7.54 -6.49
CA VAL A 51 -11.77 7.82 -6.59
C VAL A 51 -12.47 7.94 -5.23
N ARG A 52 -11.81 7.56 -4.13
CA ARG A 52 -12.36 7.68 -2.77
C ARG A 52 -11.84 8.94 -2.13
N ASP A 53 -12.76 9.77 -1.67
CA ASP A 53 -12.46 10.86 -0.76
C ASP A 53 -11.87 10.30 0.55
N GLN A 54 -10.61 10.64 0.84
CA GLN A 54 -9.95 10.15 2.05
C GLN A 54 -10.57 10.75 3.33
N GLU A 55 -11.22 11.91 3.26
CA GLU A 55 -11.87 12.52 4.43
C GLU A 55 -13.13 11.74 4.87
N SER A 56 -13.77 11.03 3.93
CA SER A 56 -14.93 10.16 4.20
C SER A 56 -14.58 8.83 4.90
N LEU A 57 -13.28 8.52 5.06
CA LEU A 57 -12.80 7.27 5.65
C LEU A 57 -12.68 7.38 7.17
N THR A 58 -13.82 7.44 7.84
CA THR A 58 -13.95 7.41 9.30
C THR A 58 -13.91 5.97 9.84
N GLU A 59 -13.69 5.82 11.14
CA GLU A 59 -13.76 4.51 11.81
C GLU A 59 -15.13 3.85 11.61
N GLU A 60 -16.21 4.64 11.66
CA GLU A 60 -17.58 4.16 11.41
C GLU A 60 -17.76 3.65 9.97
N SER A 61 -17.31 4.39 8.96
CA SER A 61 -17.46 3.99 7.55
C SER A 61 -16.59 2.79 7.15
N LEU A 62 -15.65 2.41 8.04
CA LEU A 62 -14.72 1.30 7.88
C LEU A 62 -14.94 0.15 8.87
N ALA A 63 -15.97 0.20 9.70
CA ALA A 63 -16.17 -0.74 10.81
C ALA A 63 -16.10 -2.22 10.39
N ASP A 64 -16.68 -2.58 9.24
CA ASP A 64 -16.67 -3.97 8.75
C ASP A 64 -15.27 -4.44 8.32
N ILE A 65 -14.46 -3.54 7.76
CA ILE A 65 -13.09 -3.86 7.36
C ILE A 65 -12.19 -3.90 8.60
N ILE A 66 -12.37 -2.98 9.55
CA ILE A 66 -11.61 -2.94 10.80
C ILE A 66 -11.77 -4.25 11.59
N LYS A 67 -12.99 -4.80 11.66
CA LYS A 67 -13.27 -6.08 12.33
C LYS A 67 -12.50 -7.26 11.73
N THR A 68 -12.32 -7.26 10.40
CA THR A 68 -11.75 -8.42 9.68
C THR A 68 -10.26 -8.30 9.46
N ILE A 69 -9.72 -7.08 9.27
CA ILE A 69 -8.31 -6.86 8.94
C ILE A 69 -7.34 -7.30 10.05
N LYS A 70 -7.77 -7.27 11.32
CA LYS A 70 -6.98 -7.79 12.44
C LYS A 70 -6.83 -9.30 12.43
N LEU A 71 -7.83 -10.00 11.89
CA LEU A 71 -7.86 -11.46 11.86
C LEU A 71 -7.08 -11.98 10.65
N GLN A 72 -7.40 -11.46 9.47
CA GLN A 72 -6.79 -11.90 8.23
C GLN A 72 -6.93 -10.85 7.13
N GLN A 73 -5.82 -10.54 6.47
CA GLN A 73 -5.83 -9.79 5.22
C GLN A 73 -5.81 -10.77 4.03
N PHE A 74 -6.95 -10.96 3.38
CA PHE A 74 -7.06 -11.90 2.23
C PHE A 74 -6.27 -11.44 1.00
N PHE A 75 -6.19 -10.12 0.77
CA PHE A 75 -5.50 -9.54 -0.38
C PHE A 75 -4.61 -8.38 0.04
N PRO A 76 -3.34 -8.33 -0.43
CA PRO A 76 -2.48 -7.18 -0.19
C PRO A 76 -3.09 -5.90 -0.81
N VAL A 77 -2.76 -4.73 -0.28
CA VAL A 77 -3.00 -3.48 -1.01
C VAL A 77 -2.04 -3.38 -2.19
N ILE A 78 -2.45 -2.73 -3.27
CA ILE A 78 -1.61 -2.60 -4.47
C ILE A 78 -1.06 -1.18 -4.52
N GLY A 79 0.24 -1.07 -4.78
CA GLY A 79 0.88 0.24 -4.88
C GLY A 79 2.09 0.28 -5.82
N ARG A 80 2.70 1.46 -5.88
CA ARG A 80 3.98 1.68 -6.54
C ARG A 80 4.89 2.51 -5.64
N GLU A 81 6.19 2.26 -5.71
CA GLU A 81 7.16 3.09 -5.02
C GLU A 81 7.34 4.42 -5.74
N ILE A 82 7.30 5.51 -4.98
CA ILE A 82 7.65 6.87 -5.39
C ILE A 82 8.44 7.48 -4.24
N ASP A 83 9.67 7.91 -4.52
CA ASP A 83 10.54 8.62 -3.57
C ASP A 83 10.68 7.91 -2.20
N GLY A 84 10.85 6.59 -2.21
CA GLY A 84 11.02 5.79 -0.99
C GLY A 84 9.73 5.56 -0.19
N ARG A 85 8.56 5.86 -0.76
CA ARG A 85 7.24 5.59 -0.15
C ARG A 85 6.34 4.88 -1.15
N ILE A 86 5.38 4.12 -0.66
CA ILE A 86 4.43 3.40 -1.52
C ILE A 86 3.16 4.24 -1.69
N GLU A 87 2.90 4.68 -2.91
CA GLU A 87 1.59 5.20 -3.31
C GLU A 87 0.60 4.03 -3.37
N ILE A 88 -0.48 4.10 -2.59
CA ILE A 88 -1.55 3.10 -2.66
C ILE A 88 -2.48 3.43 -3.83
N LEU A 89 -2.51 2.54 -4.81
CA LEU A 89 -3.34 2.63 -6.01
C LEU A 89 -4.67 1.91 -5.81
N ASP A 90 -4.66 0.75 -5.16
CA ASP A 90 -5.86 -0.01 -4.79
C ASP A 90 -5.80 -0.48 -3.33
N GLY A 91 -6.95 -0.44 -2.65
CA GLY A 91 -7.09 -0.81 -1.25
C GLY A 91 -6.90 0.35 -0.26
N THR A 92 -7.22 1.59 -0.63
CA THR A 92 -7.11 2.76 0.28
C THR A 92 -7.96 2.63 1.53
N ARG A 93 -9.18 2.08 1.43
CA ARG A 93 -10.01 1.72 2.60
C ARG A 93 -9.33 0.70 3.51
N ARG A 94 -8.59 -0.25 2.94
CA ARG A 94 -7.87 -1.30 3.68
C ARG A 94 -6.66 -0.71 4.41
N ARG A 95 -5.91 0.19 3.75
CA ARG A 95 -4.86 0.99 4.41
C ARG A 95 -5.42 1.77 5.58
N ALA A 96 -6.49 2.54 5.37
CA ALA A 96 -7.11 3.34 6.44
C ALA A 96 -7.61 2.45 7.59
N SER A 97 -8.23 1.31 7.27
CA SER A 97 -8.69 0.35 8.28
C SER A 97 -7.53 -0.25 9.07
N ALA A 98 -6.38 -0.54 8.45
CA ALA A 98 -5.19 -1.04 9.14
C ALA A 98 -4.64 0.00 10.13
N ILE A 99 -4.71 1.29 9.77
CA ILE A 99 -4.35 2.40 10.65
C ILE A 99 -5.31 2.45 11.85
N TYR A 100 -6.63 2.50 11.64
CA TYR A 100 -7.59 2.54 12.75
C TYR A 100 -7.51 1.28 13.63
N ALA A 101 -7.32 0.12 13.02
CA ALA A 101 -7.26 -1.15 13.73
C ALA A 101 -5.98 -1.30 14.57
N GLY A 102 -4.88 -0.63 14.23
CA GLY A 102 -3.59 -0.99 14.82
C GLY A 102 -3.00 -2.28 14.20
N ALA A 103 -3.41 -2.63 12.98
CA ALA A 103 -2.98 -3.85 12.29
C ALA A 103 -1.83 -3.55 11.32
N ASP A 104 -0.95 -4.53 11.14
CA ASP A 104 0.04 -4.48 10.06
C ASP A 104 -0.64 -4.54 8.69
N LEU A 105 0.01 -4.02 7.66
CA LEU A 105 -0.51 -3.95 6.31
C LEU A 105 0.32 -4.80 5.35
N GLU A 106 -0.29 -5.78 4.70
CA GLU A 106 0.33 -6.44 3.55
C GLU A 106 0.15 -5.59 2.30
N VAL A 107 1.25 -5.36 1.59
CA VAL A 107 1.31 -4.60 0.36
C VAL A 107 1.98 -5.42 -0.74
N LEU A 108 1.51 -5.24 -1.96
CA LEU A 108 2.12 -5.73 -3.19
C LEU A 108 2.43 -4.51 -4.04
N TYR A 109 3.70 -4.17 -4.21
CA TYR A 109 4.09 -2.94 -4.87
C TYR A 109 5.18 -3.16 -5.93
N SER A 110 5.20 -2.29 -6.94
CA SER A 110 6.27 -2.28 -7.94
C SER A 110 7.21 -1.09 -7.71
N LYS A 111 8.50 -1.31 -7.96
CA LYS A 111 9.53 -0.25 -8.02
C LYS A 111 9.66 0.34 -9.42
N GLU A 112 9.05 -0.30 -10.41
CA GLU A 112 9.13 0.12 -11.81
C GLU A 112 8.04 1.16 -12.09
N ILE A 113 8.45 2.39 -12.40
CA ILE A 113 7.55 3.44 -12.85
C ILE A 113 7.34 3.25 -14.36
N TYR A 114 6.26 2.56 -14.76
CA TYR A 114 5.80 2.63 -16.14
C TYR A 114 5.15 3.99 -16.35
N ILE A 115 5.95 4.95 -16.79
CA ILE A 115 5.44 6.19 -17.38
C ILE A 115 4.69 5.73 -18.63
N TYR A 116 3.38 5.94 -18.68
CA TYR A 116 2.62 5.86 -19.92
C TYR A 116 3.25 6.87 -20.90
N SER A 117 4.07 6.38 -21.83
CA SER A 117 4.53 7.11 -23.01
C SER A 117 3.48 7.03 -24.10
#